data_AF-A0A2E8F1Y3-F1
#
_entry.id   AF-A0A2E8F1Y3-F1
#
_cell.length_a   1.000
_cell.length_b   1.000
_cell.length_c   1.000
_cell.angle_alpha   90.00
_cell.angle_beta   90.00
_cell.angle_gamma   90.00
#
_symmetry.space_group_name_H-M   'P 1'
#
loop_
_entity.id
_entity.type
_entity.pdbx_description
1 polymer ?
#
loop_
_entity_poly.entity_id
_entity_poly.type
_entity_poly.pdbx_seq_one_letter_code
_entity_poly.pdbx_strand_id
1 'polypeptide(L)'
;MEIFQAAPNARLVTQFVGLARLETAYQIPIQRVDIRNPGDTFTAGDREFTIRRPPLFDSPATSAYFDTKTKVLFCADSFGAIIPDVAELATDVPDSAFYEGFSIFNRLNHPWFALVDQSKFEATVESIRRLEPDIIAGCHAPLAKGPRVEAHLQAMANLPAQGALDLPDQAALDGILAAIQGDGSGHG
;
A
#
# COMPACT_ATOMS: atom_id res chain seq x y z
N MET A 1 -15.03 16.82 6.87
CA MET A 1 -13.68 16.52 6.34
C MET A 1 -13.12 17.79 5.71
N GLU A 2 -11.97 18.28 6.17
CA GLU A 2 -11.34 19.55 5.73
C GLU A 2 -11.17 19.62 4.21
N ILE A 3 -10.85 18.50 3.56
CA ILE A 3 -10.71 18.40 2.10
C ILE A 3 -11.96 18.89 1.35
N PHE A 4 -13.18 18.59 1.82
CA PHE A 4 -14.40 19.04 1.14
C PHE A 4 -14.66 20.55 1.30
N GLN A 5 -14.12 21.15 2.37
CA GLN A 5 -14.16 22.60 2.60
C GLN A 5 -13.10 23.30 1.73
N ALA A 6 -11.87 22.77 1.70
CA ALA A 6 -10.77 23.30 0.91
C ALA A 6 -11.00 23.17 -0.61
N ALA A 7 -11.68 22.10 -1.04
CA ALA A 7 -12.00 21.85 -2.44
C ALA A 7 -13.54 21.72 -2.62
N PRO A 8 -14.30 22.83 -2.65
CA PRO A 8 -15.77 22.80 -2.63
C PRO A 8 -16.40 22.16 -3.89
N ASN A 9 -15.65 22.08 -5.00
CA ASN A 9 -16.10 21.46 -6.24
C ASN A 9 -15.58 20.04 -6.46
N ALA A 10 -14.74 19.52 -5.56
CA ALA A 10 -14.20 18.17 -5.69
C ALA A 10 -15.31 17.10 -5.59
N ARG A 11 -15.13 15.98 -6.27
CA ARG A 11 -15.92 14.77 -6.06
C ARG A 11 -15.04 13.71 -5.42
N LEU A 12 -15.62 12.93 -4.51
CA LEU A 12 -14.94 11.79 -3.89
C LEU A 12 -15.17 10.56 -4.77
N VAL A 13 -14.11 10.07 -5.39
CA VAL A 13 -14.12 8.76 -6.05
C VAL A 13 -13.73 7.71 -5.01
N THR A 14 -14.60 6.73 -4.78
CA THR A 14 -14.35 5.64 -3.82
C THR A 14 -15.16 4.39 -4.17
N GLN A 15 -14.78 3.24 -3.63
CA GLN A 15 -15.62 2.04 -3.67
C GLN A 15 -16.86 2.18 -2.78
N PHE A 16 -17.88 1.36 -3.01
CA PHE A 16 -19.08 1.30 -2.15
C PHE A 16 -18.73 1.03 -0.68
N VAL A 17 -17.88 0.03 -0.43
CA VAL A 17 -17.40 -0.29 0.93
C VAL A 17 -16.52 0.83 1.50
N GLY A 18 -15.79 1.55 0.64
CA GLY A 18 -15.01 2.72 1.04
C GLY A 18 -15.90 3.85 1.54
N LEU A 19 -17.04 4.14 0.86
CA LEU A 19 -18.01 5.11 1.36
C LEU A 19 -18.58 4.69 2.71
N ALA A 20 -18.99 3.42 2.86
CA ALA A 20 -19.52 2.91 4.12
C ALA A 20 -18.54 3.07 5.28
N ARG A 21 -17.24 2.84 5.04
CA ARG A 21 -16.19 3.04 6.05
C ARG A 21 -15.91 4.52 6.31
N LEU A 22 -15.94 5.38 5.30
CA LEU A 22 -15.75 6.83 5.49
C LEU A 22 -16.87 7.45 6.32
N GLU A 23 -18.11 6.99 6.13
CA GLU A 23 -19.29 7.44 6.89
C GLU A 23 -19.24 7.11 8.38
N THR A 24 -18.40 6.16 8.81
CA THR A 24 -18.22 5.88 10.25
C THR A 24 -17.37 6.94 10.96
N ALA A 25 -16.58 7.70 10.20
CA ALA A 25 -15.65 8.71 10.72
C ALA A 25 -16.01 10.14 10.31
N TYR A 26 -16.70 10.31 9.18
CA TYR A 26 -16.98 11.61 8.58
C TYR A 26 -18.39 11.66 8.00
N GLN A 27 -19.02 12.84 8.06
CA GLN A 27 -20.22 13.11 7.26
C GLN A 27 -19.81 13.40 5.81
N ILE A 28 -20.06 12.48 4.89
CA ILE A 28 -19.74 12.65 3.46
C ILE A 28 -20.94 13.28 2.75
N PRO A 29 -20.74 14.36 1.97
CA PRO A 29 -21.77 14.87 1.08
C PRO A 29 -22.03 13.86 -0.04
N ILE A 30 -22.99 12.94 0.15
CA ILE A 30 -23.26 11.80 -0.74
C ILE A 30 -23.45 12.23 -2.20
N GLN A 31 -24.07 13.39 -2.44
CA GLN A 31 -24.25 13.97 -3.78
C GLN A 31 -22.94 14.31 -4.51
N ARG A 32 -21.81 14.34 -3.80
CA ARG A 32 -20.46 14.57 -4.35
C ARG A 32 -19.64 13.28 -4.45
N VAL A 33 -20.25 12.12 -4.25
CA VAL A 33 -19.58 10.82 -4.37
C VAL A 33 -19.73 10.29 -5.80
N ASP A 34 -18.67 9.68 -6.31
CA ASP A 34 -18.69 8.85 -7.51
C ASP A 34 -18.22 7.44 -7.10
N ILE A 35 -19.16 6.48 -7.05
CA ILE A 35 -18.85 5.12 -6.64
C ILE A 35 -18.21 4.37 -7.79
N ARG A 36 -16.97 3.91 -7.58
CA ARG A 36 -16.19 3.13 -8.54
C ARG A 36 -15.50 1.98 -7.84
N ASN A 37 -15.72 0.77 -8.32
CA ASN A 37 -15.16 -0.47 -7.78
C ASN A 37 -14.02 -0.99 -8.67
N PRO A 38 -13.16 -1.91 -8.17
CA PRO A 38 -12.20 -2.60 -9.00
C PRO A 38 -12.85 -3.21 -10.26
N GLY A 39 -12.28 -2.90 -11.42
CA GLY A 39 -12.85 -3.22 -12.73
C GLY A 39 -13.44 -2.00 -13.44
N ASP A 40 -13.87 -0.98 -12.70
CA ASP A 40 -14.41 0.26 -13.29
C ASP A 40 -13.29 1.18 -13.79
N THR A 41 -13.70 2.15 -14.61
CA THR A 41 -12.87 3.28 -15.04
C THR A 41 -13.55 4.61 -14.70
N PHE A 42 -12.79 5.68 -14.65
CA PHE A 42 -13.32 7.05 -14.57
C PHE A 42 -12.33 8.05 -15.16
N THR A 43 -12.80 9.27 -15.43
CA THR A 43 -11.96 10.37 -15.92
C THR A 43 -11.85 11.47 -14.88
N ALA A 44 -10.69 12.11 -14.83
CA ALA A 44 -10.45 13.30 -14.02
C ALA A 44 -9.66 14.31 -14.86
N GLY A 45 -10.37 15.30 -15.43
CA GLY A 45 -9.78 16.24 -16.38
C GLY A 45 -9.34 15.55 -17.66
N ASP A 46 -8.04 15.62 -17.97
CA ASP A 46 -7.42 15.01 -19.15
C ASP A 46 -6.84 13.61 -18.90
N ARG A 47 -7.14 13.04 -17.71
CA ARG A 47 -6.66 11.73 -17.26
C ARG A 47 -7.79 10.70 -17.27
N GLU A 48 -7.45 9.47 -17.63
CA GLU A 48 -8.29 8.29 -17.47
C GLU A 48 -7.65 7.36 -16.46
N PHE A 49 -8.46 6.88 -15.52
CA PHE A 49 -8.05 5.96 -14.48
C PHE A 49 -8.79 4.65 -14.63
N THR A 50 -8.07 3.55 -14.46
CA THR A 50 -8.66 2.22 -14.29
C THR A 50 -8.45 1.77 -12.86
N ILE A 51 -9.51 1.24 -12.23
CA ILE A 51 -9.45 0.79 -10.84
C ILE A 51 -9.15 -0.70 -10.81
N ARG A 52 -8.25 -1.10 -9.92
CA ARG A 52 -7.79 -2.47 -9.72
C ARG A 52 -7.88 -2.84 -8.25
N ARG A 53 -7.94 -4.14 -8.00
CA ARG A 53 -7.61 -4.68 -6.68
C ARG A 53 -6.08 -4.79 -6.63
N PRO A 54 -5.37 -4.18 -5.67
CA PRO A 54 -3.94 -4.44 -5.52
C PRO A 54 -3.70 -5.90 -5.10
N PRO A 55 -2.50 -6.46 -5.33
CA PRO A 55 -2.19 -7.85 -4.99
C PRO A 55 -2.39 -8.15 -3.49
N LEU A 56 -1.98 -7.21 -2.63
CA LEU A 56 -2.25 -7.25 -1.19
C LEU A 56 -3.04 -6.02 -0.76
N PHE A 57 -3.86 -6.18 0.27
CA PHE A 57 -4.73 -5.16 0.83
C PHE A 57 -5.10 -5.49 2.27
N ASP A 58 -5.14 -4.49 3.13
CA ASP A 58 -5.49 -4.60 4.55
C ASP A 58 -7.01 -4.49 4.78
N SER A 59 -7.69 -3.82 3.84
CA SER A 59 -9.10 -3.47 3.93
C SER A 59 -9.88 -3.89 2.67
N PRO A 60 -11.15 -4.32 2.81
CA PRO A 60 -12.02 -4.52 1.65
C PRO A 60 -12.28 -3.23 0.85
N ALA A 61 -11.99 -2.06 1.43
CA ALA A 61 -12.09 -0.76 0.76
C ALA A 61 -10.83 -0.36 -0.02
N THR A 62 -9.74 -1.13 0.06
CA THR A 62 -8.48 -0.80 -0.60
C THR A 62 -8.58 -1.04 -2.11
N SER A 63 -8.19 -0.04 -2.89
CA SER A 63 -8.15 -0.05 -4.36
C SER A 63 -6.80 0.47 -4.84
N ALA A 64 -6.38 0.01 -6.01
CA ALA A 64 -5.31 0.62 -6.79
C ALA A 64 -5.90 1.41 -7.95
N TYR A 65 -5.30 2.55 -8.27
CA TYR A 65 -5.72 3.47 -9.32
C TYR A 65 -4.59 3.59 -10.33
N PHE A 66 -4.84 3.16 -11.56
CA PHE A 66 -3.87 3.22 -12.64
C PHE A 66 -4.22 4.34 -13.61
N ASP A 67 -3.37 5.38 -13.68
CA ASP A 67 -3.46 6.44 -14.69
C ASP A 67 -2.95 5.89 -16.03
N THR A 68 -3.85 5.72 -17.00
CA THR A 68 -3.51 5.11 -18.29
C THR A 68 -2.60 5.99 -19.15
N LYS A 69 -2.58 7.30 -18.89
CA LYS A 69 -1.82 8.29 -19.64
C LYS A 69 -0.40 8.44 -19.13
N THR A 70 -0.20 8.51 -17.81
CA THR A 70 1.15 8.60 -17.21
C THR A 70 1.71 7.29 -16.70
N LYS A 71 0.95 6.20 -16.82
CA LYS A 71 1.38 4.84 -16.43
C LYS A 71 1.78 4.75 -14.96
N VAL A 72 1.19 5.59 -14.10
CA VAL A 72 1.39 5.57 -12.65
C VAL A 72 0.33 4.67 -12.02
N LEU A 73 0.78 3.68 -11.25
CA LEU A 73 -0.06 2.86 -10.39
C LEU A 73 0.02 3.38 -8.96
N PHE A 74 -1.07 4.01 -8.49
CA PHE A 74 -1.25 4.32 -7.07
C PHE A 74 -1.85 3.09 -6.37
N CYS A 75 -1.16 2.51 -5.41
CA CYS A 75 -1.50 1.18 -4.87
C CYS A 75 -1.76 1.12 -3.37
N ALA A 76 -2.06 2.26 -2.74
CA ALA A 76 -2.29 2.36 -1.30
C ALA A 76 -1.14 1.69 -0.52
N ASP A 77 -1.43 0.79 0.42
CA ASP A 77 -0.40 0.13 1.23
C ASP A 77 0.27 -1.05 0.53
N SER A 78 -0.26 -1.52 -0.59
CA SER A 78 0.41 -2.56 -1.38
C SER A 78 1.75 -2.04 -1.89
N PHE A 79 2.76 -2.91 -1.89
CA PHE A 79 4.15 -2.55 -2.24
C PHE A 79 4.83 -1.59 -1.25
N GLY A 80 4.28 -1.42 -0.05
CA GLY A 80 4.92 -0.67 1.03
C GLY A 80 6.21 -1.33 1.54
N ALA A 81 7.05 -0.54 2.22
CA ALA A 81 8.28 -0.98 2.86
C ALA A 81 8.58 -0.16 4.12
N ILE A 82 9.06 -0.81 5.18
CA ILE A 82 9.65 -0.11 6.33
C ILE A 82 11.07 0.30 5.93
N ILE A 83 11.32 1.60 5.80
CA ILE A 83 12.63 2.14 5.42
C ILE A 83 13.24 2.96 6.56
N PRO A 84 14.58 3.02 6.67
CA PRO A 84 15.25 3.68 7.79
C PRO A 84 15.09 5.20 7.77
N ASP A 85 15.08 5.80 6.58
CA ASP A 85 15.02 7.24 6.36
C ASP A 85 14.03 7.58 5.24
N VAL A 86 13.53 8.82 5.24
CA VAL A 86 12.65 9.31 4.17
C VAL A 86 13.41 9.33 2.84
N ALA A 87 12.78 8.78 1.79
CA ALA A 87 13.33 8.75 0.45
C ALA A 87 12.23 9.05 -0.59
N GLU A 88 12.62 9.67 -1.70
CA GLU A 88 11.68 9.97 -2.81
C GLU A 88 11.60 8.81 -3.80
N LEU A 89 12.75 8.19 -4.12
CA LEU A 89 12.84 7.05 -5.04
C LEU A 89 13.30 5.81 -4.29
N ALA A 90 12.80 4.64 -4.71
CA ALA A 90 13.23 3.36 -4.15
C ALA A 90 14.72 3.08 -4.40
N THR A 91 15.35 3.76 -5.38
CA THR A 91 16.79 3.70 -5.64
C THR A 91 17.63 4.50 -4.65
N ASP A 92 17.01 5.37 -3.86
CA ASP A 92 17.72 6.18 -2.85
C ASP A 92 17.92 5.40 -1.54
N VAL A 93 17.29 4.22 -1.42
CA VAL A 93 17.43 3.30 -0.30
C VAL A 93 18.27 2.09 -0.74
N PRO A 94 19.24 1.62 0.06
CA PRO A 94 19.97 0.39 -0.23
C PRO A 94 19.02 -0.80 -0.42
N ASP A 95 19.20 -1.58 -1.50
CA ASP A 95 18.32 -2.69 -1.87
C ASP A 95 18.07 -3.67 -0.74
N SER A 96 19.11 -4.03 0.00
CA SER A 96 18.99 -4.96 1.13
C SER A 96 18.03 -4.43 2.19
N ALA A 97 18.20 -3.17 2.59
CA ALA A 97 17.33 -2.52 3.57
C ALA A 97 15.91 -2.36 3.03
N PHE A 98 15.76 -1.95 1.76
CA PHE A 98 14.45 -1.77 1.14
C PHE A 98 13.66 -3.09 1.07
N TYR A 99 14.27 -4.17 0.53
CA TYR A 99 13.55 -5.42 0.31
C TYR A 99 13.34 -6.24 1.59
N GLU A 100 14.21 -6.09 2.60
CA GLU A 100 13.93 -6.58 3.95
C GLU A 100 12.71 -5.85 4.53
N GLY A 101 12.70 -4.53 4.49
CA GLY A 101 11.57 -3.70 4.93
C GLY A 101 10.28 -3.94 4.15
N PHE A 102 10.37 -4.21 2.85
CA PHE A 102 9.26 -4.57 1.97
C PHE A 102 8.65 -5.92 2.38
N SER A 103 9.49 -6.93 2.62
CA SER A 103 9.04 -8.24 3.11
C SER A 103 8.30 -8.08 4.44
N ILE A 104 8.92 -7.38 5.40
CA ILE A 104 8.35 -7.19 6.74
C ILE A 104 7.02 -6.45 6.65
N PHE A 105 6.98 -5.30 5.98
CA PHE A 105 5.79 -4.46 5.88
C PHE A 105 4.61 -5.24 5.28
N ASN A 106 4.81 -5.87 4.11
CA ASN A 106 3.70 -6.50 3.40
C ASN A 106 3.18 -7.75 4.13
N ARG A 107 4.05 -8.50 4.81
CA ARG A 107 3.64 -9.67 5.61
C ARG A 107 2.92 -9.27 6.90
N LEU A 108 3.34 -8.14 7.50
CA LEU A 108 2.72 -7.60 8.71
C LEU A 108 1.35 -6.97 8.44
N ASN A 109 1.25 -6.13 7.40
CA ASN A 109 0.03 -5.36 7.11
C ASN A 109 -1.08 -6.21 6.48
N HIS A 110 -0.73 -7.31 5.81
CA HIS A 110 -1.66 -8.12 5.02
C HIS A 110 -1.67 -9.61 5.42
N PRO A 111 -1.79 -9.97 6.72
CA PRO A 111 -1.45 -11.31 7.23
C PRO A 111 -2.24 -12.47 6.61
N TRP A 112 -3.40 -12.20 6.01
CA TRP A 112 -4.18 -13.18 5.26
C TRP A 112 -3.43 -13.75 4.03
N PHE A 113 -2.36 -13.10 3.58
CA PHE A 113 -1.52 -13.62 2.49
C PHE A 113 -1.00 -15.04 2.81
N ALA A 114 -0.81 -15.40 4.08
CA ALA A 114 -0.36 -16.73 4.48
C ALA A 114 -1.37 -17.84 4.17
N LEU A 115 -2.62 -17.48 3.82
CA LEU A 115 -3.70 -18.41 3.48
C LEU A 115 -3.87 -18.58 1.96
N VAL A 116 -3.12 -17.84 1.14
CA VAL A 116 -3.30 -17.83 -0.31
C VAL A 116 -2.58 -18.97 -0.98
N ASP A 117 -3.13 -19.41 -2.11
CA ASP A 117 -2.42 -20.29 -3.04
C ASP A 117 -1.39 -19.47 -3.85
N GLN A 118 -0.14 -19.94 -3.89
CA GLN A 118 0.97 -19.26 -4.56
C GLN A 118 0.67 -18.95 -6.03
N SER A 119 0.20 -19.94 -6.81
CA SER A 119 -0.06 -19.78 -8.24
C SER A 119 -1.21 -18.80 -8.50
N LYS A 120 -2.27 -18.84 -7.69
CA LYS A 120 -3.36 -17.85 -7.77
C LYS A 120 -2.86 -16.45 -7.44
N PHE A 121 -2.00 -16.31 -6.44
CA PHE A 121 -1.44 -15.02 -6.04
C PHE A 121 -0.54 -14.43 -7.13
N GLU A 122 0.35 -15.24 -7.73
CA GLU A 122 1.17 -14.83 -8.87
C GLU A 122 0.32 -14.33 -10.05
N ALA A 123 -0.82 -14.98 -10.33
CA ALA A 123 -1.74 -14.51 -11.37
C ALA A 123 -2.33 -13.11 -11.07
N THR A 124 -2.50 -12.74 -9.79
CA THR A 124 -2.92 -11.38 -9.39
C THR A 124 -1.81 -10.36 -9.64
N VAL A 125 -0.57 -10.69 -9.29
CA VAL A 125 0.60 -9.83 -9.55
C VAL A 125 0.81 -9.65 -11.05
N GLU A 126 0.68 -10.71 -11.82
CA GLU A 126 0.77 -10.68 -13.27
C GLU A 126 -0.32 -9.80 -13.90
N SER A 127 -1.52 -9.75 -13.31
CA SER A 127 -2.57 -8.83 -13.77
C SER A 127 -2.18 -7.35 -13.65
N ILE A 128 -1.35 -7.02 -12.65
CA ILE A 128 -0.77 -5.69 -12.48
C ILE A 128 0.41 -5.49 -13.43
N ARG A 129 1.28 -6.50 -13.58
CA ARG A 129 2.41 -6.45 -14.54
C ARG A 129 1.93 -6.14 -15.96
N ARG A 130 0.83 -6.76 -16.40
CA ARG A 130 0.20 -6.51 -17.73
C ARG A 130 -0.34 -5.10 -17.96
N LEU A 131 -0.45 -4.26 -16.93
CA LEU A 131 -0.78 -2.84 -17.11
C LEU A 131 0.41 -2.05 -17.66
N GLU A 132 1.61 -2.62 -17.55
CA GLU A 132 2.89 -2.00 -17.90
C GLU A 132 3.03 -0.64 -17.19
N PRO A 133 3.00 -0.59 -15.84
CA PRO A 133 3.20 0.65 -15.13
C PRO A 133 4.66 1.13 -15.27
N ASP A 134 4.85 2.42 -15.53
CA ASP A 134 6.18 3.04 -15.50
C ASP A 134 6.59 3.41 -14.07
N ILE A 135 5.59 3.61 -13.19
CA ILE A 135 5.77 4.01 -11.79
C ILE A 135 4.80 3.23 -10.90
N ILE A 136 5.30 2.67 -9.79
CA ILE A 136 4.49 2.17 -8.68
C ILE A 136 4.64 3.15 -7.51
N ALA A 137 3.51 3.63 -6.98
CA ALA A 137 3.43 4.61 -5.92
C ALA A 137 2.53 4.10 -4.77
N GLY A 138 3.17 3.64 -3.69
CA GLY A 138 2.49 3.26 -2.45
C GLY A 138 2.43 4.40 -1.44
N CYS A 139 1.51 4.32 -0.48
CA CYS A 139 1.42 5.26 0.66
C CYS A 139 2.57 5.07 1.66
N HIS A 140 3.18 3.89 1.67
CA HIS A 140 4.23 3.49 2.61
C HIS A 140 5.51 3.03 1.91
N ALA A 141 5.87 3.62 0.76
CA ALA A 141 7.17 3.42 0.12
C ALA A 141 7.52 4.58 -0.81
N PRO A 142 8.81 4.86 -1.03
CA PRO A 142 9.31 5.70 -2.11
C PRO A 142 8.85 5.22 -3.49
N LEU A 143 8.88 6.10 -4.49
CA LEU A 143 8.45 5.77 -5.84
C LEU A 143 9.39 4.73 -6.48
N ALA A 144 8.81 3.64 -6.99
CA ALA A 144 9.51 2.71 -7.84
C ALA A 144 9.37 3.13 -9.31
N LYS A 145 10.50 3.32 -10.00
CA LYS A 145 10.56 3.70 -11.42
C LYS A 145 11.54 2.82 -12.18
N GLY A 146 11.34 2.69 -13.49
CA GLY A 146 12.27 1.95 -14.36
C GLY A 146 12.47 0.51 -13.87
N PRO A 147 13.72 0.02 -13.72
CA PRO A 147 13.98 -1.35 -13.27
C PRO A 147 13.37 -1.72 -11.91
N ARG A 148 13.08 -0.73 -11.05
CA ARG A 148 12.47 -0.98 -9.74
C ARG A 148 11.05 -1.49 -9.83
N VAL A 149 10.30 -1.13 -10.88
CA VAL A 149 8.93 -1.61 -11.08
C VAL A 149 8.89 -3.14 -11.14
N GLU A 150 9.71 -3.72 -12.01
CA GLU A 150 9.75 -5.18 -12.17
C GLU A 150 10.30 -5.88 -10.92
N ALA A 151 11.31 -5.29 -10.27
CA ALA A 151 11.83 -5.84 -9.02
C ALA A 151 10.78 -5.82 -7.89
N HIS A 152 9.89 -4.83 -7.84
CA HIS A 152 8.77 -4.78 -6.88
C HIS A 152 7.71 -5.83 -7.19
N LEU A 153 7.38 -6.03 -8.46
CA LEU A 153 6.45 -7.07 -8.89
C LEU A 153 6.99 -8.46 -8.54
N GLN A 154 8.28 -8.72 -8.79
CA GLN A 154 8.92 -9.98 -8.43
C GLN A 154 8.97 -10.19 -6.91
N ALA A 155 9.32 -9.15 -6.13
CA ALA A 155 9.34 -9.23 -4.67
C ALA A 155 7.94 -9.53 -4.11
N MET A 156 6.90 -8.87 -4.64
CA MET A 156 5.51 -9.11 -4.28
C MET A 156 5.12 -10.57 -4.57
N ALA A 157 5.37 -11.07 -5.78
CA ALA A 157 5.02 -12.46 -6.17
C ALA A 157 5.65 -13.52 -5.25
N ASN A 158 6.83 -13.24 -4.70
CA ASN A 158 7.54 -14.16 -3.82
C ASN A 158 7.04 -14.16 -2.36
N LEU A 159 6.13 -13.25 -1.97
CA LEU A 159 5.73 -13.08 -0.57
C LEU A 159 5.07 -14.32 0.05
N PRO A 160 4.11 -15.02 -0.59
CA PRO A 160 3.45 -16.15 0.07
C PRO A 160 4.43 -17.29 0.40
N ALA A 161 5.44 -17.52 -0.45
CA ALA A 161 6.50 -18.48 -0.20
C ALA A 161 7.38 -18.16 1.03
N GLN A 162 7.36 -16.92 1.55
CA GLN A 162 8.12 -16.53 2.74
C GLN A 162 7.41 -16.88 4.06
N GLY A 163 6.13 -17.28 4.02
CA GLY A 163 5.35 -17.66 5.19
C GLY A 163 5.04 -16.50 6.15
N ALA A 164 4.25 -16.76 7.18
CA ALA A 164 3.88 -15.75 8.19
C ALA A 164 5.12 -15.21 8.94
N LEU A 165 5.01 -13.98 9.46
CA LEU A 165 6.02 -13.43 10.37
C LEU A 165 5.76 -13.91 11.80
N ASP A 166 6.83 -14.29 12.50
CA ASP A 166 6.80 -14.43 13.95
C ASP A 166 6.86 -13.04 14.57
N LEU A 167 5.80 -12.65 15.27
CA LEU A 167 5.70 -11.33 15.89
C LEU A 167 6.16 -11.39 17.36
N PRO A 168 6.71 -10.27 17.89
CA PRO A 168 7.06 -10.17 19.30
C PRO A 168 5.88 -10.51 20.21
N ASP A 169 6.14 -11.33 21.22
CA ASP A 169 5.18 -11.65 22.28
C ASP A 169 5.31 -10.67 23.46
N GLN A 170 4.58 -10.94 24.54
CA GLN A 170 4.65 -10.10 25.74
C GLN A 170 6.04 -10.08 26.37
N ALA A 171 6.77 -11.20 26.38
CA ALA A 171 8.11 -11.26 26.96
C ALA A 171 9.11 -10.42 26.15
N ALA A 172 8.99 -10.43 24.82
CA ALA A 172 9.77 -9.56 23.95
C ALA A 172 9.46 -8.07 24.22
N LEU A 173 8.18 -7.71 24.40
CA LEU A 173 7.79 -6.34 24.78
C LEU A 173 8.37 -5.93 26.14
N ASP A 174 8.27 -6.79 27.16
CA ASP A 174 8.80 -6.51 28.49
C ASP A 174 10.33 -6.29 28.46
N GLY A 175 11.04 -7.08 27.65
CA GLY A 175 12.47 -6.91 27.41
C GLY A 175 12.82 -5.56 26.76
N ILE A 176 12.05 -5.14 25.74
CA ILE A 176 12.21 -3.83 25.08
C ILE A 176 11.99 -2.69 26.09
N LEU A 177 10.93 -2.77 26.90
CA LEU A 177 10.63 -1.75 27.91
C LEU A 177 11.73 -1.66 28.98
N ALA A 178 12.25 -2.79 29.43
CA ALA A 178 13.36 -2.82 30.39
C ALA A 178 14.64 -2.18 29.83
N ALA A 179 14.96 -2.41 28.56
CA ALA A 179 16.12 -1.79 27.90
C ALA A 179 15.98 -0.26 27.82
N ILE A 180 14.80 0.24 27.40
CA ILE A 180 14.52 1.68 27.32
C ILE A 180 14.62 2.37 28.70
N GLN A 181 14.16 1.69 29.76
CA GLN A 181 14.22 2.23 31.13
C GLN A 181 15.63 2.16 31.74
N GLY A 182 16.42 1.14 31.39
CA GLY A 182 17.80 0.96 31.84
C GLY A 182 18.74 2.06 31.33
N ASP A 183 18.60 2.47 30.06
CA ASP A 183 19.44 3.50 29.43
C ASP A 183 19.19 4.93 29.98
N GLY A 184 18.06 5.16 30.66
CA GLY A 184 17.73 6.43 31.30
C GLY A 184 18.44 6.72 32.62
N SER A 185 19.23 5.77 33.16
CA SER A 185 19.85 5.87 34.49
C SER A 185 21.35 6.27 34.47
N GLY A 186 21.93 6.56 33.30
CA GLY A 186 23.37 6.74 33.12
C GLY A 186 23.93 8.17 33.05
N HIS A 187 23.12 9.22 33.33
CA HIS A 187 23.60 10.62 33.33
C HIS A 187 23.37 11.29 34.69
N GLY A 188 24.05 10.77 35.72
CA GLY A 188 24.23 11.41 37.02
C GLY A 188 25.69 11.72 37.28
#